data_AF-A0A9P7RYH4-F1
#
_entry.id   AF-A0A9P7RYH4-F1
#
_cell.length_a   1.000
_cell.length_b   1.000
_cell.length_c   1.000
_cell.angle_alpha   90.00
_cell.angle_beta   90.00
_cell.angle_gamma   90.00
#
_symmetry.space_group_name_H-M   'P 1'
#
loop_
_entity.id
_entity.type
_entity.pdbx_description
1 polymer ?
#
loop_
_entity_poly.entity_id
_entity_poly.type
_entity_poly.pdbx_seq_one_letter_code
_entity_poly.pdbx_strand_id
1 'polypeptide(L)'
;MMATQKLLIPPTQAAQPPRKRKQKQLSSQRQKLGAAAEGTGGVKVAVDAITYLDQIKETYCEEPDVYREFLGLMQDFKSARTTVTQTITRVAVLFRSHTELYEGFNSFLPPGYGIVPSPSRDGKESEVEVVITTPDGVERRVFR
;
A
#
# COMPACT_ATOMS: atom_id res chain seq x y z
N MET A 1 11.24 60.51 -17.32
CA MET A 1 11.72 60.41 -18.71
C MET A 1 12.27 58.99 -18.91
N MET A 2 11.80 58.32 -19.95
CA MET A 2 11.94 56.87 -20.16
C MET A 2 13.35 56.45 -20.60
N ALA A 3 13.67 55.20 -20.26
CA ALA A 3 14.92 54.50 -20.52
C ALA A 3 15.21 54.28 -22.01
N THR A 4 16.49 54.39 -22.38
CA THR A 4 17.06 53.67 -23.52
C THR A 4 18.54 53.44 -23.23
N GLN A 5 18.95 52.17 -23.13
CA GLN A 5 20.34 51.78 -23.03
C GLN A 5 20.55 50.67 -24.06
N LYS A 6 21.24 51.03 -25.15
CA LYS A 6 21.66 50.14 -26.22
C LYS A 6 23.12 50.45 -26.52
N LEU A 7 24.02 49.54 -26.18
CA LEU A 7 25.44 49.54 -26.59
C LEU A 7 25.90 48.06 -26.54
N LEU A 8 25.82 47.31 -27.65
CA LEU A 8 26.83 47.13 -28.69
C LEU A 8 28.25 46.85 -28.15
N ILE A 9 28.62 45.56 -28.05
CA ILE A 9 30.01 45.09 -27.94
C ILE A 9 30.15 43.74 -28.70
N PRO A 10 30.90 43.71 -29.80
CA PRO A 10 31.89 42.66 -30.08
C PRO A 10 33.28 43.32 -30.34
N PRO A 11 34.44 42.63 -30.53
CA PRO A 11 34.67 41.21 -30.88
C PRO A 11 35.86 40.49 -30.14
N THR A 12 36.07 39.20 -30.44
CA THR A 12 37.36 38.45 -30.64
C THR A 12 38.54 38.69 -29.66
N GLN A 13 39.15 37.72 -28.97
CA GLN A 13 39.93 36.60 -29.53
C GLN A 13 40.48 35.63 -28.45
N ALA A 14 40.86 34.43 -28.92
CA ALA A 14 41.97 33.58 -28.45
C ALA A 14 41.79 32.76 -27.16
N ALA A 15 41.51 31.46 -27.32
CA ALA A 15 42.53 30.42 -27.11
C ALA A 15 41.94 29.01 -27.35
N GLN A 16 42.19 28.47 -28.55
CA GLN A 16 42.50 27.05 -28.73
C GLN A 16 43.99 27.01 -29.14
N PRO A 17 44.81 25.98 -28.80
CA PRO A 17 44.73 24.70 -29.51
C PRO A 17 45.19 23.50 -28.63
N PRO A 18 45.66 22.35 -29.17
CA PRO A 18 44.89 21.11 -29.28
C PRO A 18 45.60 19.91 -28.59
N ARG A 19 45.01 18.70 -28.57
CA ARG A 19 45.74 17.42 -28.86
C ARG A 19 44.84 16.18 -28.83
N LYS A 20 45.19 15.26 -29.75
CA LYS A 20 44.48 14.05 -30.21
C LYS A 20 44.97 12.77 -29.49
N ARG A 21 44.22 11.67 -29.70
CA ARG A 21 44.61 10.23 -29.86
C ARG A 21 44.30 9.25 -28.70
N LYS A 22 43.18 8.51 -28.87
CA LYS A 22 43.07 7.07 -29.20
C LYS A 22 43.91 6.04 -28.41
N GLN A 23 43.25 5.25 -27.54
CA GLN A 23 43.43 3.82 -27.18
C GLN A 23 42.71 3.62 -25.82
N LYS A 24 41.95 2.56 -25.47
CA LYS A 24 42.03 1.13 -25.75
C LYS A 24 40.84 0.43 -25.03
N GLN A 25 40.44 -0.75 -25.54
CA GLN A 25 39.80 -1.89 -24.82
C GLN A 25 38.44 -1.69 -24.11
N LEU A 26 37.34 -2.28 -24.60
CA LEU A 26 36.91 -3.70 -24.63
C LEU A 26 36.05 -4.11 -23.42
N SER A 27 34.87 -4.66 -23.76
CA SER A 27 34.12 -5.69 -23.04
C SER A 27 33.67 -5.42 -21.61
N SER A 28 32.43 -4.94 -21.46
CA SER A 28 31.47 -5.40 -20.41
C SER A 28 30.10 -4.77 -20.64
N GLN A 29 29.37 -5.22 -21.68
CA GLN A 29 27.91 -5.06 -21.65
C GLN A 29 27.22 -6.23 -22.36
N ARG A 30 27.60 -7.45 -21.95
CA ARG A 30 26.83 -8.66 -22.20
C ARG A 30 26.45 -9.26 -20.85
N GLN A 31 25.39 -8.70 -20.26
CA GLN A 31 24.56 -9.19 -19.16
C GLN A 31 23.58 -8.03 -18.91
N LYS A 32 22.29 -8.13 -19.25
CA LYS A 32 21.33 -9.10 -18.71
C LYS A 32 20.25 -9.38 -19.75
N LEU A 33 20.14 -10.64 -20.18
CA LEU A 33 18.82 -11.22 -20.45
C LEU A 33 18.09 -11.34 -19.11
N GLY A 34 16.77 -11.15 -19.15
CA GLY A 34 15.87 -11.76 -18.17
C GLY A 34 15.16 -10.78 -17.24
N ALA A 35 13.83 -10.83 -17.33
CA ALA A 35 12.85 -10.38 -16.36
C ALA A 35 12.52 -8.87 -16.33
N ALA A 36 11.84 -8.39 -17.37
CA ALA A 36 10.65 -7.58 -17.13
C ALA A 36 9.47 -8.54 -16.96
N ALA A 37 9.48 -9.28 -15.85
CA ALA A 37 8.25 -9.83 -15.32
C ALA A 37 7.47 -8.63 -14.78
N GLU A 38 6.52 -8.15 -15.58
CA GLU A 38 5.31 -7.60 -15.00
C GLU A 38 4.81 -8.60 -13.93
N GLY A 39 4.62 -8.14 -12.70
CA GLY A 39 3.96 -8.94 -11.66
C GLY A 39 4.78 -9.37 -10.44
N THR A 40 5.79 -8.63 -9.99
CA THR A 40 6.39 -8.88 -8.64
C THR A 40 5.60 -8.22 -7.49
N GLY A 41 4.27 -8.14 -7.64
CA GLY A 41 3.33 -7.87 -6.54
C GLY A 41 2.66 -9.15 -6.03
N GLY A 42 2.58 -10.22 -6.83
CA GLY A 42 1.76 -11.39 -6.51
C GLY A 42 2.35 -12.36 -5.50
N VAL A 43 3.68 -12.52 -5.47
CA VAL A 43 4.31 -13.59 -4.65
C VAL A 43 4.44 -13.18 -3.18
N LYS A 44 4.69 -11.90 -2.88
CA LYS A 44 4.75 -11.40 -1.49
C LYS A 44 3.36 -11.42 -0.85
N VAL A 45 2.36 -10.91 -1.57
CA VAL A 45 0.97 -10.86 -1.13
C VAL A 45 0.39 -12.25 -0.89
N ALA A 46 0.73 -13.25 -1.71
CA ALA A 46 0.27 -14.62 -1.50
C ALA A 46 0.86 -15.27 -0.23
N VAL A 47 2.12 -14.98 0.09
CA VAL A 47 2.77 -15.46 1.32
C VAL A 47 2.20 -14.76 2.55
N ASP A 48 1.94 -13.45 2.46
CA ASP A 48 1.28 -12.67 3.51
C ASP A 48 -0.16 -13.14 3.76
N ALA A 49 -0.92 -13.48 2.70
CA ALA A 49 -2.32 -13.95 2.84
C ALA A 49 -2.41 -15.28 3.59
N ILE A 50 -1.50 -16.23 3.29
CA ILE A 50 -1.49 -17.53 3.98
C ILE A 50 -1.09 -17.35 5.44
N THR A 51 -0.09 -16.50 5.71
CA THR A 51 0.33 -16.18 7.09
C THR A 51 -0.81 -15.54 7.88
N TYR A 52 -1.53 -14.60 7.28
CA TYR A 52 -2.68 -13.94 7.91
C TYR A 52 -3.82 -14.92 8.23
N LEU A 53 -4.09 -15.89 7.34
CA LEU A 53 -5.06 -16.94 7.61
C LEU A 53 -4.64 -17.86 8.77
N ASP A 54 -3.36 -18.16 8.88
CA ASP A 54 -2.84 -18.98 9.98
C ASP A 54 -2.95 -18.22 11.30
N GLN A 55 -2.60 -16.93 11.32
CA GLN A 55 -2.78 -16.07 12.49
C GLN A 55 -4.24 -16.03 12.95
N ILE A 56 -5.21 -15.80 12.05
CA ILE A 56 -6.65 -15.81 12.42
C ILE A 56 -7.05 -17.16 13.02
N LYS A 57 -6.54 -18.26 12.46
CA LYS A 57 -6.85 -19.61 12.93
C LYS A 57 -6.23 -19.90 14.30
N GLU A 58 -5.03 -19.40 14.59
CA GLU A 58 -4.41 -19.50 15.90
C GLU A 58 -5.15 -18.63 16.94
N THR A 59 -5.49 -17.39 16.58
CA THR A 59 -6.24 -16.47 17.44
C THR A 59 -7.63 -17.00 17.79
N TYR A 60 -8.38 -17.52 16.81
CA TYR A 60 -9.72 -18.08 16.98
C TYR A 60 -9.75 -19.61 17.02
N CYS A 61 -8.71 -20.23 17.58
CA CYS A 61 -8.66 -21.69 17.72
C CYS A 61 -9.85 -22.23 18.55
N GLU A 62 -10.30 -21.45 19.53
CA GLU A 62 -11.45 -21.78 20.39
C GLU A 62 -12.81 -21.47 19.73
N GLU A 63 -12.83 -20.64 18.68
CA GLU A 63 -14.04 -20.18 18.00
C GLU A 63 -13.97 -20.44 16.47
N PRO A 64 -14.10 -21.70 16.03
CA PRO A 64 -13.97 -22.07 14.62
C PRO A 64 -15.05 -21.42 13.71
N ASP A 65 -16.18 -21.00 14.28
CA ASP A 65 -17.23 -20.29 13.56
C ASP A 65 -16.77 -18.92 13.05
N VAL A 66 -15.89 -18.22 13.79
CA VAL A 66 -15.31 -16.94 13.38
C VAL A 66 -14.47 -17.10 12.11
N TYR A 67 -13.61 -18.13 12.08
CA TYR A 67 -12.81 -18.46 10.90
C TYR A 67 -13.69 -18.81 9.68
N ARG A 68 -14.76 -19.60 9.89
CA ARG A 68 -15.71 -19.95 8.82
C ARG A 68 -16.45 -18.73 8.29
N GLU A 69 -16.87 -17.83 9.16
CA GLU A 69 -17.55 -16.59 8.76
C GLU A 69 -16.60 -15.67 7.97
N PHE A 70 -15.33 -15.54 8.38
CA PHE A 70 -14.30 -14.82 7.62
C PHE A 70 -14.11 -15.38 6.21
N LEU A 71 -14.07 -16.71 6.05
CA LEU A 71 -13.98 -17.34 4.73
C LEU A 71 -15.21 -17.04 3.86
N GLY A 72 -16.40 -16.96 4.45
CA GLY A 72 -17.61 -16.51 3.78
C GLY A 72 -17.48 -15.08 3.24
N LEU A 73 -16.98 -14.15 4.07
CA LEU A 73 -16.72 -12.77 3.67
C LEU A 73 -15.71 -12.68 2.52
N MET A 74 -14.63 -13.48 2.57
CA MET A 74 -13.65 -13.57 1.50
C MET A 74 -14.25 -14.12 0.20
N GLN A 75 -15.13 -15.11 0.27
CA GLN A 75 -15.82 -15.65 -0.89
C GLN A 75 -16.78 -14.62 -1.52
N ASP A 76 -17.51 -13.87 -0.70
CA ASP A 76 -18.42 -12.83 -1.17
C ASP A 76 -17.68 -11.64 -1.78
N PHE A 77 -16.53 -11.28 -1.21
CA PHE A 77 -15.63 -10.27 -1.78
C PHE A 77 -15.08 -10.72 -3.13
N LYS A 78 -14.63 -11.97 -3.26
CA LYS A 78 -14.18 -12.55 -4.54
C LYS A 78 -15.29 -12.62 -5.58
N SER A 79 -16.54 -12.81 -5.16
CA SER A 79 -17.71 -12.86 -6.04
C SER A 79 -18.26 -11.47 -6.39
N ALA A 80 -17.59 -10.40 -5.94
CA ALA A 80 -18.06 -9.01 -6.07
C ALA A 80 -19.48 -8.77 -5.52
N ARG A 81 -19.96 -9.64 -4.60
CA ARG A 81 -21.25 -9.48 -3.93
C ARG A 81 -21.18 -8.42 -2.84
N THR A 82 -19.99 -8.20 -2.29
CA THR A 82 -19.74 -7.29 -1.18
C THR A 82 -18.65 -6.28 -1.56
N THR A 83 -18.89 -5.01 -1.29
CA THR A 83 -17.93 -3.91 -1.54
C THR A 83 -16.86 -3.86 -0.46
N VAL A 84 -15.69 -3.28 -0.76
CA VAL A 84 -14.57 -3.08 0.18
C VAL A 84 -15.05 -2.50 1.53
N THR A 85 -15.85 -1.44 1.53
CA THR A 85 -16.39 -0.82 2.77
C THR A 85 -17.24 -1.79 3.60
N GLN A 86 -18.06 -2.61 2.93
CA GLN A 86 -18.90 -3.61 3.58
C GLN A 86 -18.07 -4.76 4.13
N THR A 87 -17.05 -5.22 3.39
CA THR A 87 -16.11 -6.23 3.85
C THR A 87 -15.33 -5.74 5.07
N ILE A 88 -14.79 -4.50 5.04
CA ILE A 88 -14.09 -3.90 6.19
C ILE A 88 -15.00 -3.86 7.41
N THR A 89 -16.25 -3.40 7.25
CA THR A 89 -17.22 -3.31 8.36
C THR A 89 -17.49 -4.68 8.98
N ARG A 90 -17.66 -5.71 8.15
CA ARG A 90 -17.89 -7.08 8.63
C ARG A 90 -16.66 -7.64 9.35
N VAL A 91 -15.47 -7.44 8.78
CA VAL A 91 -14.19 -7.81 9.40
C VAL A 91 -13.98 -7.09 10.74
N ALA A 92 -14.39 -5.83 10.84
CA ALA A 92 -14.32 -5.06 12.07
C ALA A 92 -15.15 -5.68 13.19
N VAL A 93 -16.39 -6.08 12.90
CA VAL A 93 -17.27 -6.75 13.87
C VAL A 93 -16.71 -8.11 14.26
N LEU A 94 -16.24 -8.86 13.27
CA LEU A 94 -15.77 -10.23 13.42
C LEU A 94 -14.46 -10.30 14.22
N PHE A 95 -13.57 -9.31 14.06
CA PHE A 95 -12.30 -9.21 14.78
C PHE A 95 -12.28 -8.14 15.88
N ARG A 96 -13.44 -7.74 16.42
CA ARG A 96 -13.57 -6.68 17.42
C ARG A 96 -12.73 -6.90 18.69
N SER A 97 -12.49 -8.16 19.05
CA SER A 97 -11.70 -8.53 20.22
C SER A 97 -10.18 -8.51 19.95
N HIS A 98 -9.77 -8.53 18.68
CA HIS A 98 -8.38 -8.72 18.26
C HIS A 98 -7.97 -7.67 17.22
N THR A 99 -7.53 -6.52 17.71
CA THR A 99 -7.16 -5.37 16.88
C THR A 99 -5.93 -5.60 16.01
N GLU A 100 -5.06 -6.54 16.38
CA GLU A 100 -3.88 -6.97 15.61
C GLU A 100 -4.26 -7.51 14.22
N LEU A 101 -5.45 -8.09 14.09
CA LEU A 101 -5.93 -8.64 12.82
C LEU A 101 -6.31 -7.54 11.83
N TYR A 102 -6.58 -6.32 12.29
CA TYR A 102 -6.86 -5.18 11.40
C TYR A 102 -5.61 -4.74 10.65
N GLU A 103 -4.43 -4.82 11.29
CA GLU A 103 -3.16 -4.45 10.67
C GLU A 103 -2.80 -5.38 9.51
N GLY A 104 -2.99 -6.68 9.70
CA GLY A 104 -2.87 -7.66 8.62
C GLY A 104 -3.85 -7.37 7.47
N PHE A 105 -5.10 -7.01 7.80
CA PHE A 105 -6.12 -6.68 6.80
C PHE A 105 -5.79 -5.43 5.98
N ASN A 106 -5.18 -4.40 6.60
CA ASN A 106 -4.78 -3.17 5.93
C ASN A 106 -3.81 -3.39 4.76
N SER A 107 -2.99 -4.44 4.82
CA SER A 107 -2.07 -4.80 3.72
C SER A 107 -2.78 -5.39 2.51
N PHE A 108 -4.02 -5.87 2.68
CA PHE A 108 -4.87 -6.37 1.59
C PHE A 108 -5.81 -5.31 1.02
N LEU A 109 -5.87 -4.13 1.64
CA LEU A 109 -6.72 -3.04 1.19
C LEU A 109 -5.99 -2.18 0.12
N PRO A 110 -6.70 -1.78 -0.95
CA PRO A 110 -6.14 -0.86 -1.92
C PRO A 110 -5.86 0.51 -1.29
N PRO A 111 -4.93 1.30 -1.87
CA PRO A 111 -4.55 2.60 -1.32
C PRO A 111 -5.79 3.52 -1.20
N GLY A 112 -5.96 4.14 -0.03
CA GLY A 112 -7.13 4.95 0.31
C GLY A 112 -8.20 4.20 1.09
N TYR A 113 -8.06 2.88 1.28
CA TYR A 113 -8.87 2.11 2.20
C TYR A 113 -8.05 1.68 3.42
N GLY A 114 -8.67 1.71 4.60
CA GLY A 114 -8.00 1.30 5.83
C GLY A 114 -8.98 1.10 6.97
N ILE A 115 -8.58 0.29 7.93
CA ILE A 115 -9.27 0.09 9.21
C ILE A 115 -8.29 0.35 10.35
N VAL A 116 -8.68 1.24 11.26
CA VAL A 116 -7.85 1.59 12.42
C VAL A 116 -8.71 1.45 13.68
N PRO A 117 -8.27 0.70 14.69
CA PRO A 117 -8.96 0.68 15.98
C PRO A 117 -8.82 2.05 16.65
N SER A 118 -9.91 2.61 17.14
CA SER A 118 -9.87 3.84 17.95
C SER A 118 -10.11 3.49 19.41
N PRO A 119 -9.24 3.93 20.34
CA PRO A 119 -9.48 3.73 21.75
C PRO A 119 -10.67 4.59 22.18
N SER A 120 -11.78 3.94 22.52
CA SER A 120 -12.95 4.56 23.13
C SER A 120 -12.50 5.35 24.36
N ARG A 121 -12.60 6.68 24.27
CA ARG A 121 -12.10 7.62 25.30
C ARG A 121 -12.98 7.64 26.56
N ASP A 122 -14.17 7.06 26.46
CA ASP A 122 -15.09 6.75 27.54
C ASP A 122 -14.89 5.25 27.82
N GLY A 123 -14.46 4.86 29.02
CA GLY A 123 -14.00 3.50 29.37
C GLY A 123 -15.07 2.40 29.34
N LYS A 124 -15.90 2.35 28.29
CA LYS A 124 -16.84 1.28 27.99
C LYS A 124 -16.16 0.27 27.09
N GLU A 125 -15.55 -0.72 27.73
CA GLU A 125 -14.88 -1.86 27.09
C GLU A 125 -15.79 -2.68 26.16
N SER A 126 -17.11 -2.51 26.27
CA SER A 126 -18.09 -3.19 25.40
C SER A 126 -18.29 -2.53 24.03
N GLU A 127 -17.70 -1.36 23.77
CA GLU A 127 -17.94 -0.60 22.55
C GLU A 127 -16.64 -0.43 21.77
N VAL A 128 -16.50 -1.20 20.69
CA VAL A 128 -15.32 -1.16 19.81
C VAL A 128 -15.57 -0.12 18.73
N GLU A 129 -14.92 1.02 18.87
CA GLU A 129 -14.88 2.06 17.82
C GLU A 129 -13.76 1.71 16.83
N VAL A 130 -14.10 1.66 15.54
CA VAL A 130 -13.12 1.59 14.46
C VAL A 130 -13.31 2.75 13.50
N VAL A 131 -12.20 3.21 12.93
CA VAL A 131 -12.17 4.23 11.90
C VAL A 131 -11.94 3.54 10.56
N ILE A 132 -12.94 3.63 9.67
CA ILE A 132 -12.88 3.12 8.30
C ILE A 132 -12.49 4.29 7.39
N THR A 133 -11.32 4.19 6.77
CA THR A 133 -10.89 5.11 5.73
C THR A 133 -11.35 4.58 4.38
N THR A 134 -11.98 5.42 3.57
CA THR A 134 -12.37 5.16 2.19
C THR A 134 -11.96 6.36 1.32
N PRO A 135 -11.86 6.23 -0.02
CA PRO A 135 -11.58 7.36 -0.90
C PRO A 135 -12.68 8.45 -0.88
N ASP A 136 -13.88 8.13 -0.42
CA ASP A 136 -14.98 9.09 -0.24
C ASP A 136 -14.84 9.91 1.06
N GLY A 137 -14.14 9.35 2.05
CA GLY A 137 -13.92 9.99 3.34
C GLY A 137 -13.60 9.01 4.47
N VAL A 138 -13.51 9.55 5.69
CA VAL A 138 -13.24 8.78 6.90
C VAL A 138 -14.55 8.63 7.70
N GLU A 139 -15.00 7.40 7.87
CA GLU A 139 -16.18 7.05 8.67
C GLU A 139 -15.74 6.43 10.00
N ARG A 140 -16.24 6.93 11.13
CA ARG A 140 -16.10 6.24 12.41
C ARG A 140 -17.32 5.37 12.65
N ARG A 141 -17.09 4.10 12.98
CA ARG A 141 -18.14 3.14 13.30
C ARG A 141 -17.93 2.55 14.67
N VAL A 142 -19.03 2.45 15.37
CA VAL A 142 -19.11 2.00 16.74
C VAL A 142 -19.88 0.69 16.74
N PHE A 143 -19.24 -0.38 17.21
CA PHE A 143 -19.86 -1.70 17.31
C PHE A 143 -20.14 -2.03 18.77
N ARG A 144 -21.41 -2.31 19.07
CA ARG A 144 -21.92 -2.78 20.37
C ARG A 144 -22.31 -4.25 20.26
#